data_AF-A0AAD6XCW8-F1
#
_entry.id   AF-A0AAD6XCW8-F1
#
_cell.length_a   1.000
_cell.length_b   1.000
_cell.length_c   1.000
_cell.angle_alpha   90.00
_cell.angle_beta   90.00
_cell.angle_gamma   90.00
#
_symmetry.space_group_name_H-M   'P 1'
#
loop_
_entity.id
_entity.type
_entity.pdbx_description
1 polymer ?
#
loop_
_entity_poly.entity_id
_entity_poly.type
_entity_poly.pdbx_seq_one_letter_code
_entity_poly.pdbx_strand_id
1 'polypeptide(L)'
;MRFSVVFSALAVVATGVSAANFSADSITSAITLTSSNHYGAPIPPWKVGHHPGWYYGNGSPPSGILCLLDKIICELLELFPFCLQCPKPPHNPPPPPEYSQTFYNLTCAAQDDSYQTYGLVDTIADCQAMCDSVAGCTFFNTYHDVNGKDGSTQLTCALFEKCLDASSADNCGGQTQPDGSVDYIIQSDGYCKN
;
A
#
# COMPACT_ATOMS: atom_id res chain seq x y z
N MET A 1 20.13 -23.39 -24.60
CA MET A 1 19.77 -22.08 -25.16
C MET A 1 19.97 -21.06 -24.05
N ARG A 2 20.97 -20.18 -24.17
CA ARG A 2 21.26 -19.14 -23.17
C ARG A 2 20.59 -17.86 -23.65
N PHE A 3 19.57 -17.40 -22.93
CA PHE A 3 18.93 -16.11 -23.20
C PHE A 3 19.78 -15.01 -22.54
N SER A 4 20.50 -14.26 -23.35
CA SER A 4 21.12 -13.00 -22.95
C SER A 4 20.03 -11.93 -22.91
N VAL A 5 19.64 -11.50 -21.71
CA VAL A 5 18.74 -10.36 -21.53
C VAL A 5 19.59 -9.09 -21.60
N VAL A 6 19.40 -8.30 -22.65
CA VAL A 6 20.02 -6.98 -22.80
C VAL A 6 19.14 -5.98 -22.06
N PHE A 7 19.65 -5.39 -20.98
CA PHE A 7 19.03 -4.23 -20.34
C PHE A 7 19.29 -3.01 -21.22
N SER A 8 18.24 -2.51 -21.89
CA SER A 8 18.27 -1.21 -22.54
C SER A 8 18.23 -0.11 -21.46
N ALA A 9 19.35 0.59 -21.28
CA ALA A 9 19.40 1.77 -20.42
C ALA A 9 18.53 2.89 -21.05
N LEU A 10 17.47 3.31 -20.35
CA LEU A 10 16.69 4.47 -20.74
C LEU A 10 17.52 5.73 -20.52
N ALA A 11 17.85 6.45 -21.60
CA ALA A 11 18.47 7.77 -21.51
C ALA A 11 17.42 8.80 -21.12
N VAL A 12 17.53 9.35 -19.91
CA VAL A 12 16.70 10.49 -19.48
C VAL A 12 17.20 11.75 -20.21
N VAL A 13 16.39 12.27 -21.13
CA VAL A 13 16.65 13.57 -21.77
C VAL A 13 16.40 14.66 -20.72
N ALA A 14 17.48 15.20 -20.16
CA ALA A 14 17.43 16.27 -19.17
C ALA A 14 17.11 17.61 -19.85
N THR A 15 15.82 17.96 -19.95
CA THR A 15 15.41 19.35 -20.14
C THR A 15 15.15 19.99 -18.78
N GLY A 16 16.16 20.68 -18.24
CA GLY A 16 15.97 21.82 -17.34
C GLY A 16 15.31 21.59 -15.98
N VAL A 17 15.46 20.41 -15.36
CA VAL A 17 15.05 20.20 -13.96
C VAL A 17 16.28 20.37 -13.06
N SER A 18 16.16 21.19 -12.01
CA SER A 18 17.15 21.31 -10.93
C SER A 18 17.63 19.92 -10.53
N ALA A 19 18.96 19.72 -10.48
CA ALA A 19 19.56 18.43 -10.14
C ALA A 19 19.21 18.05 -8.70
N ALA A 20 18.10 17.35 -8.51
CA ALA A 20 17.81 16.65 -7.29
C ALA A 20 18.81 15.49 -7.18
N ASN A 21 19.57 15.46 -6.08
CA ASN A 21 20.54 14.41 -5.79
C ASN A 21 19.77 13.15 -5.36
N PHE A 22 19.27 12.41 -6.34
CA PHE A 22 18.63 11.12 -6.11
C PHE A 22 19.68 10.02 -5.90
N SER A 23 19.50 9.17 -4.88
CA SER A 23 20.22 7.90 -4.83
C SER A 23 19.65 6.95 -5.89
N ALA A 24 20.51 6.15 -6.52
CA ALA A 24 20.08 5.09 -7.45
C ALA A 24 19.12 4.09 -6.77
N ASP A 25 19.27 3.87 -5.46
CA ASP A 25 18.41 2.98 -4.68
C ASP A 25 17.00 3.57 -4.52
N SER A 26 16.88 4.88 -4.30
CA SER A 26 15.60 5.58 -4.19
C SER A 26 14.82 5.55 -5.52
N ILE A 27 15.53 5.73 -6.64
CA ILE A 27 14.93 5.65 -7.98
C ILE A 27 14.45 4.23 -8.25
N THR A 28 15.27 3.22 -7.96
CA THR A 28 14.93 1.81 -8.19
C THR A 28 13.71 1.39 -7.37
N SER A 29 13.68 1.75 -6.09
CA SER A 29 12.52 1.46 -5.23
C SER A 29 11.24 2.10 -5.77
N ALA A 30 11.26 3.37 -6.15
CA ALA A 30 10.09 4.07 -6.67
C ALA A 30 9.55 3.47 -7.99
N ILE A 31 10.43 3.15 -8.95
CA ILE A 31 10.00 2.61 -10.26
C ILE A 31 9.51 1.15 -10.20
N THR A 32 9.75 0.44 -9.10
CA THR A 32 9.28 -0.95 -8.92
C THR A 32 7.86 -1.05 -8.36
N LEU A 33 7.32 0.05 -7.83
CA LEU A 33 5.95 0.12 -7.31
C LEU A 33 4.95 0.29 -8.46
N THR A 34 4.71 -0.79 -9.21
CA THR A 34 3.76 -0.80 -10.33
C THR A 34 2.62 -1.79 -10.06
N SER A 35 1.51 -1.65 -10.79
CA SER A 35 0.38 -2.60 -10.71
C SER A 35 0.82 -4.04 -10.98
N SER A 36 1.80 -4.26 -11.86
CA SER A 36 2.32 -5.60 -12.20
C SER A 36 2.97 -6.33 -11.02
N ASN A 37 3.42 -5.59 -10.00
CA ASN A 37 4.00 -6.13 -8.78
C ASN A 37 3.16 -5.77 -7.55
N HIS A 38 1.85 -5.52 -7.73
CA HIS A 38 0.94 -5.14 -6.65
C HIS A 38 1.50 -4.00 -5.79
N TYR A 39 2.12 -3.01 -6.44
CA TYR A 39 2.77 -1.87 -5.81
C TYR A 39 3.71 -2.25 -4.65
N GLY A 40 4.49 -3.33 -4.84
CA GLY A 40 5.45 -3.83 -3.86
C GLY A 40 4.91 -4.88 -2.90
N ALA A 41 3.64 -5.28 -3.00
CA ALA A 41 3.00 -6.30 -2.18
C ALA A 41 2.41 -7.46 -3.00
N PRO A 42 3.20 -8.26 -3.73
CA PRO A 42 2.69 -9.30 -4.63
C PRO A 42 2.00 -10.48 -3.92
N ILE A 43 2.23 -10.64 -2.62
CA ILE A 43 1.61 -11.69 -1.80
C ILE A 43 0.59 -10.99 -0.90
N PRO A 44 -0.71 -11.33 -0.99
CA PRO A 44 -1.75 -10.68 -0.19
C PRO A 44 -1.62 -11.01 1.30
N PRO A 45 -2.20 -10.18 2.19
CA PRO A 45 -1.89 -10.23 3.62
C PRO A 45 -2.39 -11.48 4.35
N TRP A 46 -3.28 -12.28 3.74
CA TRP A 46 -3.75 -13.56 4.29
C TRP A 46 -2.91 -14.77 3.85
N LYS A 47 -1.76 -14.55 3.21
CA LYS A 47 -0.89 -15.62 2.71
C LYS A 47 0.47 -15.56 3.37
N VAL A 48 1.00 -16.72 3.75
CA VAL A 48 2.33 -16.85 4.36
C VAL A 48 3.41 -16.18 3.48
N GLY A 49 4.29 -15.41 4.12
CA GLY A 49 5.39 -14.71 3.44
C GLY A 49 5.01 -13.35 2.84
N HIS A 50 3.80 -12.86 3.13
CA HIS A 50 3.40 -11.50 2.77
C HIS A 50 4.27 -10.44 3.46
N HIS A 51 4.42 -9.30 2.79
CA HIS A 51 4.99 -8.09 3.37
C HIS A 51 4.31 -6.85 2.75
N PRO A 52 4.13 -5.77 3.51
CA PRO A 52 3.59 -4.53 2.97
C PRO A 52 4.52 -3.98 1.88
N GLY A 53 3.94 -3.32 0.89
CA GLY A 53 4.71 -2.70 -0.20
C GLY A 53 5.27 -1.32 0.18
N TRP A 54 4.58 -0.63 1.07
CA TRP A 54 4.83 0.78 1.38
C TRP A 54 4.29 1.17 2.75
N TYR A 55 4.76 2.30 3.25
CA TYR A 55 4.26 2.99 4.43
C TYR A 55 3.87 4.43 4.07
N TYR A 56 2.70 4.87 4.54
CA TYR A 56 2.22 6.25 4.37
C TYR A 56 1.63 6.76 5.69
N GLY A 57 2.42 7.56 6.42
CA GLY A 57 2.06 8.08 7.74
C GLY A 57 3.17 8.95 8.33
N ASN A 58 2.83 9.77 9.33
CA ASN A 58 3.74 10.69 10.01
C ASN A 58 4.66 9.99 11.02
N GLY A 59 4.36 8.74 11.38
CA GLY A 59 5.18 7.89 12.22
C GLY A 59 6.46 7.40 11.54
N SER A 60 7.16 6.49 12.22
CA SER A 60 8.34 5.84 11.67
C SER A 60 7.94 4.60 10.87
N PRO A 61 8.35 4.47 9.59
CA PRO A 61 8.15 3.24 8.84
C PRO A 61 8.87 2.09 9.55
N PRO A 62 8.33 0.86 9.51
CA PRO A 62 9.10 -0.30 9.91
C PRO A 62 10.34 -0.48 9.03
N SER A 63 11.38 -1.12 9.59
CA SER A 63 12.64 -1.33 8.88
C SER A 63 12.42 -2.05 7.55
N GLY A 64 13.01 -1.53 6.47
CA GLY A 64 12.94 -2.11 5.13
C GLY A 64 11.68 -1.77 4.33
N ILE A 65 10.74 -1.00 4.88
CA ILE A 65 9.55 -0.53 4.16
C ILE A 65 9.79 0.89 3.64
N LEU A 66 9.44 1.13 2.37
CA LEU A 66 9.54 2.46 1.76
C LEU A 66 8.49 3.41 2.37
N CYS A 67 8.95 4.53 2.92
CA CYS A 67 8.06 5.62 3.36
C CYS A 67 7.74 6.54 2.18
N LEU A 68 6.44 6.64 1.85
CA LEU A 68 5.97 7.47 0.75
C LEU A 68 5.95 8.95 1.09
N LEU A 69 5.92 9.35 2.37
CA LEU A 69 6.00 10.78 2.74
C LEU A 69 7.42 11.38 2.61
N ASP A 70 8.41 10.58 2.21
CA ASP A 70 9.70 11.12 1.80
C ASP A 70 9.51 11.95 0.52
N LYS A 71 9.76 13.27 0.61
CA LYS A 71 9.62 14.22 -0.49
C LYS A 71 10.31 13.75 -1.76
N ILE A 72 11.48 13.12 -1.62
CA ILE A 72 12.27 12.64 -2.75
C ILE A 72 11.54 11.51 -3.48
N ILE A 73 10.94 10.59 -2.72
CA ILE A 73 10.17 9.47 -3.28
C ILE A 73 8.92 9.98 -3.97
N CYS A 74 8.19 10.93 -3.38
CA CYS A 74 7.02 11.51 -4.03
C CYS A 74 7.33 12.25 -5.32
N GLU A 75 8.36 13.10 -5.33
CA GLU A 75 8.76 13.81 -6.55
C GLU A 75 9.15 12.84 -7.67
N LEU A 76 9.80 11.71 -7.33
CA LEU A 76 10.10 10.66 -8.30
C LEU A 76 8.84 9.97 -8.83
N LEU A 77 7.92 9.56 -7.95
CA LEU A 77 6.70 8.86 -8.34
C LEU A 77 5.79 9.72 -9.24
N GLU A 78 5.80 11.05 -9.06
CA GLU A 78 5.12 11.99 -9.95
C GLU A 78 5.68 12.01 -11.39
N LEU A 79 6.94 11.64 -11.59
CA LEU A 79 7.56 11.56 -12.93
C LEU A 79 7.17 10.28 -13.68
N PHE A 80 6.67 9.26 -12.98
CA PHE A 80 6.34 7.96 -13.53
C PHE A 80 4.84 7.66 -13.33
N PRO A 81 3.96 8.10 -14.25
CA PRO A 81 2.50 8.00 -14.08
C PRO A 81 1.95 6.56 -14.06
N PHE A 82 2.79 5.58 -14.38
CA PHE A 82 2.47 4.14 -14.33
C PHE A 82 2.88 3.46 -13.02
N CYS A 83 3.53 4.20 -12.11
CA CYS A 83 3.88 3.75 -10.77
C CYS A 83 2.83 4.20 -9.74
N LEU A 84 2.98 3.72 -8.51
CA LEU A 84 2.22 4.17 -7.36
C LEU A 84 2.29 5.70 -7.28
N GLN A 85 1.15 6.38 -7.29
CA GLN A 85 1.15 7.83 -7.14
C GLN A 85 1.23 8.16 -5.65
N CYS A 86 2.04 9.16 -5.31
CA CYS A 86 2.01 9.66 -3.95
C CYS A 86 0.65 10.28 -3.64
N PRO A 87 0.04 9.96 -2.48
CA PRO A 87 -1.12 10.69 -2.03
C PRO A 87 -0.73 12.15 -1.83
N LYS A 88 -1.39 13.05 -2.56
CA LYS A 88 -1.21 14.48 -2.41
C LYS A 88 -2.28 15.01 -1.46
N PRO A 89 -1.93 15.78 -0.42
CA PRO A 89 -2.92 16.61 0.26
C PRO A 89 -3.62 17.47 -0.78
N PRO A 90 -4.96 17.58 -0.73
CA PRO A 90 -5.72 18.30 -1.75
C PRO A 90 -5.33 19.79 -1.78
N HIS A 91 -4.50 20.21 -2.73
CA HIS A 91 -4.15 21.62 -2.96
C HIS A 91 -5.23 22.38 -3.78
N ASN A 92 -6.50 21.98 -3.64
CA ASN A 92 -7.72 22.27 -4.44
C ASN A 92 -8.04 21.27 -5.57
N PRO A 93 -8.54 20.06 -5.26
CA PRO A 93 -9.18 19.16 -6.21
C PRO A 93 -10.72 19.20 -6.09
N PRO A 94 -11.46 18.53 -7.01
CA PRO A 94 -12.84 18.13 -6.77
C PRO A 94 -13.02 17.49 -5.37
N PRO A 95 -14.24 17.50 -4.80
CA PRO A 95 -14.51 16.84 -3.53
C PRO A 95 -13.94 15.42 -3.57
N PRO A 96 -13.21 14.97 -2.53
CA PRO A 96 -12.79 13.59 -2.43
C PRO A 96 -13.97 12.66 -2.69
N PRO A 97 -13.78 11.53 -3.38
CA PRO A 97 -14.85 10.57 -3.52
C PRO A 97 -15.37 10.20 -2.13
N GLU A 98 -16.69 10.24 -1.98
CA GLU A 98 -17.32 9.90 -0.71
C GLU A 98 -17.23 8.38 -0.54
N TYR A 99 -16.85 7.93 0.65
CA TYR A 99 -16.77 6.51 0.97
C TYR A 99 -17.90 6.13 1.91
N SER A 100 -18.56 5.02 1.63
CA SER A 100 -19.53 4.39 2.52
C SER A 100 -18.87 3.25 3.29
N GLN A 101 -18.97 3.27 4.62
CA GLN A 101 -18.50 2.16 5.44
C GLN A 101 -19.40 0.93 5.23
N THR A 102 -18.83 -0.20 4.81
CA THR A 102 -19.57 -1.44 4.53
C THR A 102 -19.57 -2.42 5.69
N PHE A 103 -18.54 -2.37 6.54
CA PHE A 103 -18.47 -3.07 7.81
C PHE A 103 -17.56 -2.36 8.80
N TYR A 104 -17.71 -2.67 10.09
CA TYR A 104 -17.03 -1.98 11.18
C TYR A 104 -16.68 -2.95 12.32
N ASN A 105 -15.47 -2.77 12.86
CA ASN A 105 -14.93 -3.39 14.05
C ASN A 105 -15.06 -4.92 14.07
N LEU A 106 -14.75 -5.55 12.93
CA LEU A 106 -14.68 -7.01 12.82
C LEU A 106 -13.33 -7.52 13.30
N THR A 107 -13.27 -8.81 13.63
CA THR A 107 -12.05 -9.52 14.05
C THR A 107 -11.39 -10.29 12.89
N CYS A 108 -11.81 -10.00 11.66
CA CYS A 108 -11.28 -10.59 10.44
C CYS A 108 -11.21 -9.50 9.37
N ALA A 109 -10.17 -9.56 8.55
CA ALA A 109 -9.92 -8.66 7.43
C ALA A 109 -10.53 -9.21 6.14
N ALA A 110 -10.82 -8.30 5.21
CA ALA A 110 -11.30 -8.64 3.89
C ALA A 110 -10.27 -9.48 3.13
N GLN A 111 -10.75 -10.52 2.47
CA GLN A 111 -10.01 -11.35 1.54
C GLN A 111 -10.85 -11.53 0.27
N ASP A 112 -10.31 -11.13 -0.88
CA ASP A 112 -10.99 -11.22 -2.17
C ASP A 112 -9.97 -11.23 -3.32
N ASP A 113 -10.35 -11.80 -4.47
CA ASP A 113 -9.52 -11.87 -5.67
C ASP A 113 -9.31 -10.50 -6.36
N SER A 114 -10.10 -9.47 -6.00
CA SER A 114 -9.90 -8.09 -6.46
C SER A 114 -8.77 -7.34 -5.74
N TYR A 115 -7.95 -8.05 -4.97
CA TYR A 115 -6.79 -7.51 -4.28
C TYR A 115 -5.80 -6.80 -5.21
N GLN A 116 -5.41 -5.57 -4.84
CA GLN A 116 -4.44 -4.78 -5.59
C GLN A 116 -3.10 -4.65 -4.89
N THR A 117 -3.11 -4.29 -3.61
CA THR A 117 -1.90 -4.04 -2.81
C THR A 117 -2.29 -3.94 -1.35
N TYR A 118 -1.29 -3.98 -0.45
CA TYR A 118 -1.46 -3.41 0.87
C TYR A 118 -0.21 -2.67 1.33
N GLY A 119 -0.41 -1.73 2.25
CA GLY A 119 0.64 -1.01 2.93
C GLY A 119 0.28 -0.76 4.39
N LEU A 120 1.11 0.02 5.07
CA LEU A 120 0.90 0.43 6.45
C LEU A 120 0.62 1.93 6.51
N VAL A 121 -0.32 2.33 7.35
CA VAL A 121 -0.70 3.73 7.55
C VAL A 121 -0.94 4.03 9.02
N ASP A 122 -0.97 5.31 9.37
CA ASP A 122 -1.27 5.74 10.74
C ASP A 122 -2.77 5.93 10.99
N THR A 123 -3.53 6.32 9.95
CA THR A 123 -4.95 6.65 10.08
C THR A 123 -5.81 6.09 8.94
N ILE A 124 -7.13 5.99 9.18
CA ILE A 124 -8.11 5.65 8.14
C ILE A 124 -8.05 6.65 6.97
N ALA A 125 -7.88 7.95 7.27
CA ALA A 125 -7.76 8.99 6.27
C ALA A 125 -6.52 8.81 5.38
N ASP A 126 -5.42 8.31 5.95
CA ASP A 126 -4.21 7.98 5.19
C ASP A 126 -4.44 6.80 4.25
N CYS A 127 -5.17 5.76 4.69
CA CYS A 127 -5.56 4.64 3.81
C CYS A 127 -6.49 5.10 2.67
N GLN A 128 -7.43 5.99 2.99
CA GLN A 128 -8.31 6.60 1.98
C GLN A 128 -7.49 7.37 0.94
N ALA A 129 -6.55 8.21 1.37
CA ALA A 129 -5.69 8.97 0.46
C ALA A 129 -4.85 8.05 -0.45
N MET A 130 -4.40 6.90 0.08
CA MET A 130 -3.75 5.86 -0.71
C MET A 130 -4.69 5.24 -1.75
N CYS A 131 -5.92 4.87 -1.37
CA CYS A 131 -6.91 4.37 -2.32
C CYS A 131 -7.27 5.41 -3.40
N ASP A 132 -7.30 6.70 -3.07
CA ASP A 132 -7.53 7.76 -4.05
C ASP A 132 -6.37 7.92 -5.04
N SER A 133 -5.15 7.56 -4.64
CA SER A 133 -3.95 7.62 -5.49
C SER A 133 -3.74 6.39 -6.37
N VAL A 134 -4.34 5.25 -6.03
CA VAL A 134 -4.19 3.98 -6.76
C VAL A 134 -5.28 3.84 -7.81
N ALA A 135 -4.87 3.82 -9.08
CA ALA A 135 -5.78 3.64 -10.20
C ALA A 135 -6.57 2.33 -10.04
N GLY A 136 -7.91 2.44 -10.08
CA GLY A 136 -8.81 1.30 -9.95
C GLY A 136 -9.14 0.91 -8.50
N CYS A 137 -8.60 1.58 -7.48
CA CYS A 137 -9.03 1.33 -6.10
C CYS A 137 -10.46 1.82 -5.86
N THR A 138 -11.32 0.88 -5.47
CA THR A 138 -12.76 1.05 -5.26
C THR A 138 -13.14 0.74 -3.82
N PHE A 139 -12.29 0.02 -3.08
CA PHE A 139 -12.52 -0.37 -1.71
C PHE A 139 -11.21 -0.45 -0.95
N PHE A 140 -11.26 -0.07 0.33
CA PHE A 140 -10.16 -0.30 1.23
C PHE A 140 -10.63 -0.91 2.55
N ASN A 141 -9.82 -1.79 3.12
CA ASN A 141 -10.01 -2.36 4.44
C ASN A 141 -8.84 -1.97 5.33
N THR A 142 -9.14 -1.35 6.46
CA THR A 142 -8.18 -1.01 7.52
C THR A 142 -8.34 -1.95 8.68
N TYR A 143 -7.24 -2.44 9.25
CA TYR A 143 -7.26 -3.30 10.43
C TYR A 143 -5.90 -3.30 11.13
N HIS A 144 -5.87 -3.73 12.40
CA HIS A 144 -4.62 -4.06 13.08
C HIS A 144 -4.32 -5.54 12.92
N ASP A 145 -3.15 -5.83 12.36
CA ASP A 145 -2.53 -7.15 12.39
C ASP A 145 -1.68 -7.26 13.66
N VAL A 146 -2.21 -7.98 14.65
CA VAL A 146 -1.59 -8.10 15.96
C VAL A 146 -0.69 -9.32 15.95
N ASN A 147 0.63 -9.11 15.82
CA ASN A 147 1.67 -10.16 15.85
C ASN A 147 1.87 -10.81 17.24
N GLY A 148 0.78 -11.14 17.95
CA GLY A 148 0.77 -11.89 19.21
C GLY A 148 1.41 -11.22 20.44
N LYS A 149 2.24 -10.16 20.28
CA LYS A 149 2.86 -9.36 21.35
C LYS A 149 2.78 -7.87 21.00
N ASP A 150 2.05 -7.12 21.83
CA ASP A 150 1.85 -5.66 21.81
C ASP A 150 1.23 -5.02 20.54
N GLY A 151 0.99 -5.80 19.48
CA GLY A 151 0.26 -5.39 18.29
C GLY A 151 0.98 -4.35 17.42
N SER A 152 0.67 -4.34 16.13
CA SER A 152 1.11 -3.24 15.26
C SER A 152 0.40 -1.96 15.67
N THR A 153 1.16 -0.91 16.01
CA THR A 153 0.58 0.44 16.21
C THR A 153 0.05 1.04 14.91
N GLN A 154 0.44 0.47 13.76
CA GLN A 154 0.04 0.91 12.43
C GLN A 154 -1.16 0.09 11.94
N LEU A 155 -2.02 0.74 11.18
CA LEU A 155 -3.11 0.09 10.46
C LEU A 155 -2.56 -0.55 9.18
N THR A 156 -2.89 -1.81 8.96
CA THR A 156 -2.80 -2.41 7.63
C THR A 156 -3.88 -1.78 6.75
N CYS A 157 -3.48 -1.30 5.58
CA CYS A 157 -4.35 -0.70 4.56
C CYS A 157 -4.34 -1.60 3.31
N ALA A 158 -5.37 -2.43 3.15
CA ALA A 158 -5.52 -3.32 1.99
C ALA A 158 -6.49 -2.71 0.96
N LEU A 159 -6.07 -2.68 -0.30
CA LEU A 159 -6.79 -2.02 -1.40
C LEU A 159 -7.34 -3.05 -2.40
N PHE A 160 -8.57 -2.81 -2.88
CA PHE A 160 -9.30 -3.73 -3.74
C PHE A 160 -10.00 -3.01 -4.90
N GLU A 161 -10.14 -3.68 -6.04
CA GLU A 161 -10.80 -3.15 -7.25
C GLU A 161 -12.34 -3.15 -7.16
N LYS A 162 -12.93 -3.85 -6.18
CA LYS A 162 -14.38 -3.98 -6.02
C LYS A 162 -14.80 -3.62 -4.61
N CYS A 163 -16.01 -3.09 -4.46
CA CYS A 163 -16.65 -2.96 -3.16
C CYS A 163 -16.92 -4.33 -2.55
N LEU A 164 -16.47 -4.50 -1.30
CA LEU A 164 -16.67 -5.69 -0.50
C LEU A 164 -17.56 -5.37 0.70
N ASP A 165 -18.15 -6.40 1.29
CA ASP A 165 -18.95 -6.31 2.50
C ASP A 165 -18.41 -7.26 3.59
N ALA A 166 -19.12 -7.31 4.72
CA ALA A 166 -18.72 -8.12 5.87
C ALA A 166 -18.55 -9.62 5.55
N SER A 167 -19.14 -10.14 4.47
CA SER A 167 -18.98 -11.54 4.06
C SER A 167 -17.60 -11.86 3.48
N SER A 168 -16.83 -10.83 3.10
CA SER A 168 -15.43 -10.99 2.67
C SER A 168 -14.44 -11.03 3.83
N ALA A 169 -14.88 -10.73 5.05
CA ALA A 169 -14.04 -10.62 6.23
C ALA A 169 -13.70 -12.01 6.80
N ASP A 170 -12.88 -12.76 6.07
CA ASP A 170 -12.52 -14.15 6.39
C ASP A 170 -11.07 -14.32 6.86
N ASN A 171 -10.21 -13.30 6.69
CA ASN A 171 -8.83 -13.33 7.15
C ASN A 171 -8.77 -12.95 8.64
N CYS A 172 -8.89 -13.92 9.54
CA CYS A 172 -8.87 -13.68 10.99
C CYS A 172 -7.46 -13.75 11.60
N GLY A 173 -6.41 -13.83 10.78
CA GLY A 173 -5.04 -14.16 11.23
C GLY A 173 -4.87 -15.66 11.45
N GLY A 174 -4.08 -16.04 12.45
CA GLY A 174 -3.73 -17.42 12.76
C GLY A 174 -2.38 -17.86 12.20
N GLN A 175 -1.59 -16.95 11.63
CA GLN A 175 -0.24 -17.27 11.18
C GLN A 175 0.74 -17.24 12.36
N THR A 176 1.66 -18.21 12.38
CA THR A 176 2.69 -18.29 13.42
C THR A 176 3.85 -17.37 13.08
N GLN A 177 4.14 -16.45 13.99
CA GLN A 177 5.21 -15.47 13.89
C GLN A 177 6.58 -16.10 14.22
N PRO A 178 7.71 -15.49 13.80
CA PRO A 178 9.04 -16.05 14.06
C PRO A 178 9.37 -16.29 15.54
N ASP A 179 8.69 -15.58 16.45
CA ASP A 179 8.85 -15.71 17.90
C ASP A 179 7.89 -16.75 18.53
N GLY A 180 7.14 -17.49 17.71
CA GLY A 180 6.20 -18.52 18.11
C GLY A 180 4.83 -18.00 18.56
N SER A 181 4.61 -16.69 18.56
CA SER A 181 3.28 -16.13 18.78
C SER A 181 2.38 -16.34 17.56
N VAL A 182 1.07 -16.21 17.75
CA VAL A 182 0.08 -16.35 16.67
C VAL A 182 -0.58 -15.00 16.49
N ASP A 183 -0.67 -14.53 15.25
CA ASP A 183 -1.35 -13.28 14.96
C ASP A 183 -2.87 -13.40 14.98
N TYR A 184 -3.52 -12.25 15.09
CA TYR A 184 -4.95 -12.11 14.98
C TYR A 184 -5.32 -10.71 14.52
N ILE A 185 -6.48 -10.60 13.87
CA ILE A 185 -6.98 -9.33 13.34
C ILE A 185 -7.95 -8.67 14.33
N ILE A 186 -7.82 -7.37 14.52
CA ILE A 186 -8.78 -6.55 15.27
C ILE A 186 -9.08 -5.24 14.55
N GLN A 187 -10.23 -4.64 14.91
CA GLN A 187 -10.66 -3.32 14.44
C GLN A 187 -10.67 -3.23 12.91
N SER A 188 -11.21 -4.27 12.27
CA SER A 188 -11.32 -4.36 10.83
C SER A 188 -12.54 -3.59 10.32
N ASP A 189 -12.27 -2.55 9.53
CA ASP A 189 -13.25 -1.63 8.97
C ASP A 189 -13.14 -1.60 7.44
N GLY A 190 -14.27 -1.63 6.74
CA GLY A 190 -14.34 -1.66 5.28
C GLY A 190 -15.02 -0.43 4.71
N TYR A 191 -14.48 0.13 3.62
CA TYR A 191 -14.97 1.37 3.01
C TYR A 191 -15.04 1.24 1.49
N CYS A 192 -16.22 1.44 0.93
CA CYS A 192 -16.52 1.38 -0.50
C CYS A 192 -16.63 2.80 -1.07
N LYS A 193 -15.99 3.06 -2.21
CA LYS A 193 -16.06 4.31 -2.94
C LYS A 193 -17.44 4.47 -3.59
N ASN A 194 -18.10 5.62 -3.38
CA ASN A 194 -19.42 5.94 -3.95
C ASN A 194 -19.36 6.29 -5.45
#